data_AF-S0L1A8-F1
#
_entry.id   AF-S0L1A8-F1
#
_cell.length_a   1.000
_cell.length_b   1.000
_cell.length_c   1.000
_cell.angle_alpha   90.00
_cell.angle_beta   90.00
_cell.angle_gamma   90.00
#
_symmetry.space_group_name_H-M   'P 1'
#
loop_
_entity.id
_entity.type
_entity.pdbx_description
1 polymer ?
#
loop_
_entity_poly.entity_id
_entity_poly.type
_entity_poly.pdbx_seq_one_letter_code
_entity_poly.pdbx_strand_id
1 'polypeptide(L)'
;MTKTKYNEVKVKELVANPEIQTFLKKAVEVPTKVIVKSVRNPFKNEETNETTQKVHAVAGTSLVDMMEFDFTLVNQSIDGTEAINKEFQIVEYSFALEANMRGGNFGGYSPTGLKLLITKLIPVTNEGK
;
A
#
# COMPACT_ATOMS: atom_id res chain seq x y z
N MET A 1 9.96 -13.70 27.99
CA MET A 1 8.70 -13.28 27.36
C MET A 1 7.75 -14.46 27.32
N THR A 2 6.55 -14.31 27.87
CA THR A 2 5.50 -15.33 27.78
C THR A 2 4.86 -15.24 26.40
N LYS A 3 4.80 -16.35 25.67
CA LYS A 3 4.17 -16.38 24.34
C LYS A 3 2.64 -16.36 24.48
N THR A 4 1.97 -15.49 23.73
CA THR A 4 0.51 -15.50 23.60
C THR A 4 0.04 -16.82 22.99
N LYS A 5 -1.10 -17.34 23.44
CA LYS A 5 -1.68 -18.56 22.86
C LYS A 5 -2.16 -18.30 21.43
N TYR A 6 -2.06 -19.30 20.56
CA TYR A 6 -2.33 -19.15 19.13
C TYR A 6 -3.75 -18.62 18.81
N ASN A 7 -4.75 -18.96 19.61
CA ASN A 7 -6.15 -18.55 19.45
C ASN A 7 -6.44 -17.13 19.96
N GLU A 8 -5.49 -16.50 20.65
CA GLU A 8 -5.58 -15.14 21.17
C GLU A 8 -4.76 -14.15 20.32
N VAL A 9 -3.95 -14.65 19.37
CA VAL A 9 -3.14 -13.80 18.50
C VAL A 9 -4.03 -13.04 17.52
N LYS A 10 -3.92 -11.72 17.55
CA LYS A 10 -4.50 -10.86 16.52
C LYS A 10 -3.58 -10.84 15.31
N VAL A 11 -3.99 -11.53 14.24
CA VAL A 11 -3.19 -11.66 13.00
C VAL A 11 -2.76 -10.29 12.44
N LYS A 12 -3.61 -9.27 12.55
CA LYS A 12 -3.26 -7.89 12.14
C LYS A 12 -2.05 -7.31 12.90
N GLU A 13 -1.94 -7.57 14.20
CA GLU A 13 -0.84 -7.09 15.04
C GLU A 13 0.43 -7.91 14.74
N LEU A 14 0.26 -9.21 14.48
CA LEU A 14 1.34 -10.09 14.05
C LEU A 14 1.93 -9.62 12.70
N VAL A 15 1.09 -9.35 11.71
CA VAL A 15 1.55 -8.83 10.40
C VAL A 15 2.24 -7.48 10.54
N ALA A 16 1.77 -6.60 11.42
CA ALA A 16 2.41 -5.31 11.68
C ALA A 16 3.78 -5.40 12.38
N ASN A 17 4.19 -6.59 12.86
CA ASN A 17 5.48 -6.77 13.51
C ASN A 17 6.65 -6.49 12.54
N PRO A 18 7.67 -5.70 12.93
CA PRO A 18 8.79 -5.36 12.05
C PRO A 18 9.58 -6.55 11.49
N GLU A 19 9.78 -7.61 12.26
CA GLU A 19 10.49 -8.82 11.81
C GLU A 19 9.67 -9.55 10.73
N ILE A 20 8.36 -9.62 10.91
CA ILE A 20 7.44 -10.24 9.94
C ILE A 20 7.35 -9.37 8.68
N GLN A 21 7.26 -8.05 8.81
CA GLN A 21 7.34 -7.12 7.68
C GLN A 21 8.65 -7.30 6.90
N THR A 22 9.77 -7.45 7.59
CA THR A 22 11.08 -7.70 6.96
C THR A 22 11.08 -9.01 6.18
N PHE A 23 10.46 -10.06 6.72
CA PHE A 23 10.32 -11.32 6.00
C PHE A 23 9.39 -11.17 4.78
N LEU A 24 8.23 -10.54 4.93
CA LEU A 24 7.28 -10.33 3.84
C LEU A 24 7.91 -9.54 2.68
N LYS A 25 8.70 -8.50 2.97
CA LYS A 25 9.43 -7.72 1.96
C LYS A 25 10.45 -8.53 1.15
N LYS A 26 10.96 -9.63 1.71
CA LYS A 26 11.86 -10.55 1.00
C LYS A 26 11.12 -11.60 0.19
N ALA A 27 9.89 -11.93 0.60
CA ALA A 27 9.09 -12.99 0.00
C ALA A 27 8.11 -12.49 -1.07
N VAL A 28 7.76 -11.21 -1.05
CA VAL A 28 6.73 -10.61 -1.91
C VAL A 28 7.35 -9.50 -2.75
N GLU A 29 7.19 -9.61 -4.06
CA GLU A 29 7.64 -8.60 -5.01
C GLU A 29 6.71 -7.39 -5.00
N VAL A 30 7.32 -6.19 -5.01
CA VAL A 30 6.62 -4.92 -5.15
C VAL A 30 7.32 -4.11 -6.23
N PRO A 31 6.61 -3.60 -7.25
CA PRO A 31 7.22 -2.76 -8.27
C PRO A 31 7.90 -1.54 -7.68
N THR A 32 9.13 -1.27 -8.08
CA THR A 32 9.86 -0.07 -7.59
C THR A 32 9.33 1.22 -8.19
N LYS A 33 8.84 1.15 -9.43
CA LYS A 33 8.32 2.29 -10.18
C LYS A 33 6.88 2.03 -10.60
N VAL A 34 6.08 3.09 -10.54
CA VAL A 34 4.64 3.05 -10.84
C VAL A 34 4.23 4.28 -11.61
N ILE A 35 3.23 4.13 -12.47
CA ILE A 35 2.53 5.24 -13.10
C ILE A 35 1.17 5.36 -12.43
N VAL A 36 0.90 6.52 -11.83
CA VAL A 36 -0.38 6.80 -11.16
C VAL A 36 -1.46 6.98 -12.22
N LYS A 37 -2.60 6.30 -12.07
CA LYS A 37 -3.73 6.35 -13.00
C LYS A 37 -4.97 7.01 -12.41
N SER A 38 -5.16 6.85 -11.10
CA SER A 38 -6.24 7.49 -10.37
C SER A 38 -5.84 7.71 -8.91
N VAL A 39 -6.32 8.79 -8.33
CA VAL A 39 -6.05 9.18 -6.95
C VAL A 39 -7.37 9.60 -6.31
N ARG A 40 -7.69 9.04 -5.15
CA ARG A 40 -8.83 9.51 -4.36
C ARG A 40 -8.43 10.69 -3.47
N ASN A 41 -9.42 11.45 -3.00
CA ASN A 41 -9.18 12.48 -2.01
C ASN A 41 -8.55 11.87 -0.74
N PRO A 42 -7.56 12.53 -0.12
CA PRO A 42 -7.03 12.11 1.16
C PRO A 42 -8.13 12.07 2.22
N PHE A 43 -8.09 11.06 3.07
CA PHE A 43 -8.93 10.91 4.25
C PHE A 43 -8.07 11.04 5.48
N LYS A 44 -8.41 11.97 6.38
CA LYS A 44 -7.77 12.10 7.69
C LYS A 44 -8.60 11.33 8.72
N ASN A 45 -7.97 10.38 9.40
CA ASN A 45 -8.57 9.72 10.55
C ASN A 45 -8.42 10.62 11.79
N GLU A 46 -9.53 11.02 12.39
CA GLU A 46 -9.52 11.95 13.54
C GLU A 46 -8.96 11.33 14.82
N GLU A 47 -9.07 10.01 15.00
CA GLU A 47 -8.60 9.30 16.20
C GLU A 47 -7.09 9.12 16.20
N THR A 48 -6.52 8.78 15.05
CA THR A 48 -5.08 8.47 14.89
C THR A 48 -4.27 9.64 14.36
N ASN A 49 -4.93 10.69 13.86
CA ASN A 49 -4.35 11.78 13.06
C ASN A 49 -3.60 11.31 11.80
N GLU A 50 -3.78 10.06 11.39
CA GLU A 50 -3.18 9.54 10.16
C GLU A 50 -3.95 10.03 8.94
N THR A 51 -3.21 10.47 7.92
CA THR A 51 -3.78 10.77 6.60
C THR A 51 -3.56 9.57 5.71
N THR A 52 -4.61 9.10 5.05
CA THR A 52 -4.54 8.01 4.08
C THR A 52 -5.09 8.43 2.73
N GLN A 53 -4.48 7.97 1.65
CA GLN A 53 -4.95 8.25 0.29
C GLN A 53 -4.86 6.99 -0.56
N LYS A 54 -5.99 6.57 -1.15
CA LYS A 54 -5.99 5.44 -2.08
C LYS A 54 -5.53 5.90 -3.46
N VAL A 55 -4.63 5.13 -4.06
CA VAL A 55 -4.06 5.38 -5.37
C VAL A 55 -4.18 4.10 -6.20
N HIS A 56 -4.66 4.25 -7.42
CA HIS A 56 -4.65 3.22 -8.44
C HIS A 56 -3.49 3.48 -9.40
N ALA A 57 -2.68 2.46 -9.66
CA ALA A 57 -1.47 2.59 -10.45
C ALA A 57 -1.23 1.37 -11.34
N VAL A 58 -0.37 1.58 -12.34
CA VAL A 58 0.18 0.53 -13.19
C VAL A 58 1.69 0.45 -13.00
N ALA A 59 2.24 -0.75 -13.13
CA ALA A 59 3.67 -0.97 -13.30
C ALA A 59 3.92 -1.96 -14.44
N GLY A 60 5.13 -1.97 -15.00
CA GLY A 60 5.49 -2.80 -16.15
C GLY A 60 6.19 -1.97 -17.24
N THR A 61 6.87 -2.65 -18.16
CA THR A 61 7.67 -2.02 -19.21
C THR A 61 7.04 -2.13 -20.60
N SER A 62 6.04 -2.99 -20.75
CA SER A 62 5.28 -3.26 -21.97
C SER A 62 3.80 -3.50 -21.64
N LEU A 63 2.97 -3.70 -22.67
CA LEU A 63 1.55 -4.03 -22.49
C LEU A 63 1.34 -5.45 -21.95
N VAL A 64 2.32 -6.34 -22.10
CA VAL A 64 2.19 -7.78 -21.77
C VAL A 64 2.54 -8.06 -20.31
N ASP A 65 3.44 -7.27 -19.72
CA ASP A 65 3.87 -7.32 -18.32
C ASP A 65 3.23 -6.22 -17.47
N MET A 66 2.25 -5.48 -18.02
CA MET A 66 1.56 -4.44 -17.28
C MET A 66 0.70 -5.06 -16.17
N MET A 67 0.98 -4.64 -14.93
CA MET A 67 0.20 -4.99 -13.76
C MET A 67 -0.54 -3.77 -13.21
N GLU A 68 -1.84 -3.93 -12.99
CA GLU A 68 -2.68 -2.94 -12.32
C GLU A 68 -2.83 -3.31 -10.84
N PHE A 69 -2.70 -2.30 -9.97
CA PHE A 69 -2.87 -2.51 -8.54
C PHE A 69 -3.23 -1.22 -7.80
N ASP A 70 -3.83 -1.40 -6.64
CA ASP A 70 -4.13 -0.31 -5.71
C ASP A 70 -3.15 -0.33 -4.54
N PHE A 71 -2.76 0.84 -4.07
CA PHE A 71 -2.05 1.01 -2.81
C PHE A 71 -2.64 2.17 -2.01
N THR A 72 -2.28 2.22 -0.73
CA THR A 72 -2.68 3.33 0.16
C THR A 72 -1.42 4.09 0.59
N LEU A 73 -1.37 5.39 0.27
CA LEU A 73 -0.40 6.30 0.87
C LEU A 73 -0.78 6.53 2.33
N VAL A 74 0.20 6.52 3.22
CA VAL A 74 0.03 6.75 4.66
C VAL A 74 0.92 7.91 5.09
N ASN A 75 0.32 8.92 5.73
CA ASN A 75 0.95 10.18 6.16
C ASN A 75 1.66 10.95 5.04
N GLN A 76 1.27 10.66 3.80
CA GLN A 76 1.66 11.37 2.60
C GLN A 76 0.42 11.50 1.70
N SER A 77 0.34 12.59 0.95
CA SER A 77 -0.66 12.78 -0.10
C SER A 77 -0.01 13.34 -1.36
N ILE A 78 -0.60 13.02 -2.50
CA ILE A 78 -0.27 13.58 -3.81
C ILE A 78 -1.50 14.29 -4.39
N ASP A 79 -1.26 15.34 -5.17
CA ASP A 79 -2.32 16.00 -5.93
C ASP A 79 -2.72 15.10 -7.11
N GLY A 80 -3.99 14.70 -7.16
CA GLY A 80 -4.50 13.85 -8.23
C GLY A 80 -4.43 14.51 -9.61
N THR A 81 -4.56 15.84 -9.70
CA THR A 81 -4.49 16.57 -10.97
C THR A 81 -3.07 16.60 -11.56
N GLU A 82 -2.05 16.69 -10.70
CA GLU A 82 -0.65 16.76 -11.11
C GLU A 82 -0.01 15.36 -11.24
N ALA A 83 -0.48 14.38 -10.46
CA ALA A 83 0.14 13.06 -10.38
C ALA A 83 -0.31 12.07 -11.47
N ILE A 84 -1.49 12.27 -12.08
CA ILE A 84 -2.00 11.33 -13.09
C ILE A 84 -1.03 11.22 -14.27
N ASN A 85 -0.75 9.99 -14.70
CA ASN A 85 0.18 9.60 -15.74
C ASN A 85 1.65 10.03 -15.49
N LYS A 86 2.01 10.39 -14.25
CA LYS A 86 3.40 10.61 -13.85
C LYS A 86 4.00 9.34 -13.24
N GLU A 87 5.30 9.17 -13.44
CA GLU A 87 6.07 8.09 -12.83
C GLU A 87 6.50 8.49 -11.42
N PHE A 88 6.31 7.56 -10.48
CA PHE A 88 6.75 7.67 -9.11
C PHE A 88 7.55 6.44 -8.71
N GLN A 89 8.48 6.62 -7.78
CA GLN A 89 9.23 5.56 -7.16
C GLN A 89 8.71 5.28 -5.75
N ILE A 90 8.42 4.01 -5.48
CA ILE A 90 8.10 3.51 -4.14
C ILE A 90 9.42 3.37 -3.38
N VAL A 91 9.56 4.12 -2.28
CA VAL A 91 10.79 4.13 -1.46
C VAL A 91 10.59 3.35 -0.17
N GLU A 92 9.46 3.58 0.51
CA GLU A 92 9.16 2.94 1.78
C GLU A 92 7.71 2.45 1.78
N TYR A 93 7.53 1.20 2.21
CA TYR A 93 6.23 0.55 2.26
C TYR A 93 6.16 -0.49 3.38
N SER A 94 4.95 -0.95 3.67
CA SER A 94 4.63 -2.08 4.52
C SER A 94 3.42 -2.81 3.94
N PHE A 95 3.17 -4.02 4.45
CA PHE A 95 2.01 -4.81 4.08
C PHE A 95 0.98 -4.82 5.20
N ALA A 96 -0.30 -4.81 4.83
CA ALA A 96 -1.41 -5.07 5.73
C ALA A 96 -2.31 -6.16 5.16
N LEU A 97 -3.23 -6.65 5.99
CA LEU A 97 -4.27 -7.55 5.52
C LEU A 97 -5.32 -6.74 4.74
N GLU A 98 -5.69 -7.23 3.56
CA GLU A 98 -6.77 -6.64 2.79
C GLU A 98 -8.11 -6.99 3.45
N ALA A 99 -8.88 -5.97 3.85
CA ALA A 99 -10.14 -6.17 4.53
C ALA A 99 -11.29 -6.27 3.52
N ASN A 100 -12.08 -7.34 3.61
CA ASN A 100 -13.30 -7.49 2.83
C ASN A 100 -14.41 -6.64 3.44
N MET A 101 -14.66 -5.48 2.85
CA MET A 101 -15.73 -4.56 3.25
C MET A 101 -16.91 -4.69 2.31
N ARG A 102 -18.11 -4.99 2.83
CA ARG A 102 -19.36 -5.01 2.04
C ARG A 102 -20.40 -4.09 2.66
N GLY A 103 -20.83 -3.07 1.91
CA GLY A 103 -21.81 -2.08 2.41
C GLY A 103 -21.36 -1.35 3.68
N GLY A 104 -20.05 -1.15 3.85
CA GLY A 104 -19.47 -0.53 5.07
C GLY A 104 -19.20 -1.49 6.23
N ASN A 105 -19.62 -2.76 6.13
CA ASN A 105 -19.40 -3.75 7.19
C ASN A 105 -18.18 -4.62 6.90
N PHE A 106 -17.41 -4.91 7.96
CA PHE A 106 -16.27 -5.83 7.91
C PHE A 106 -16.76 -7.29 7.83
N GLY A 107 -16.41 -7.97 6.74
CA GLY A 107 -16.75 -9.37 6.50
C GLY A 107 -15.59 -10.35 6.75
N GLY A 108 -14.42 -9.86 7.16
CA GLY A 108 -13.19 -10.64 7.31
C GLY A 108 -12.04 -10.08 6.47
N TYR A 109 -10.93 -10.80 6.43
CA TYR A 109 -9.80 -10.47 5.56
C TYR A 109 -9.84 -11.31 4.28
N SER A 110 -9.32 -10.77 3.19
CA SER A 110 -9.16 -11.47 1.93
C SER A 110 -8.24 -12.68 2.13
N PRO A 111 -8.58 -13.86 1.56
CA PRO A 111 -7.69 -15.01 1.56
C PRO A 111 -6.50 -14.84 0.59
N THR A 112 -6.58 -13.85 -0.32
CA THR A 112 -5.54 -13.58 -1.32
C THR A 112 -5.19 -12.10 -1.36
N GLY A 113 -3.90 -11.83 -1.60
CA GLY A 113 -3.36 -10.48 -1.70
C GLY A 113 -3.02 -9.86 -0.34
N LEU A 114 -2.00 -9.00 -0.36
CA LEU A 114 -1.67 -8.10 0.74
C LEU A 114 -2.02 -6.69 0.32
N LYS A 115 -2.52 -5.91 1.27
CA LYS A 115 -2.70 -4.48 1.08
C LYS A 115 -1.33 -3.80 1.13
N LEU A 116 -0.98 -3.08 0.07
CA LEU A 116 0.26 -2.29 0.04
C LEU A 116 0.03 -0.92 0.68
N LEU A 117 0.75 -0.64 1.77
CA LEU A 117 0.78 0.65 2.44
C LEU A 117 2.11 1.33 2.11
N ILE A 118 2.07 2.47 1.43
CA ILE A 118 3.26 3.22 1.05
C ILE A 118 3.40 4.41 1.99
N THR A 119 4.52 4.50 2.70
CA THR A 119 4.83 5.62 3.60
C THR A 119 5.71 6.67 2.92
N LYS A 120 6.35 6.31 1.81
CA LYS A 120 7.16 7.24 1.02
C LYS A 120 7.13 6.89 -0.47
N LEU A 121 6.53 7.80 -1.23
CA LEU A 121 6.47 7.83 -2.68
C LEU A 121 7.14 9.10 -3.19
N ILE A 122 8.07 9.01 -4.14
CA ILE A 122 8.75 10.19 -4.70
C ILE A 122 8.49 10.30 -6.21
N PRO A 123 8.29 11.52 -6.76
CA PRO A 123 8.25 11.69 -8.21
C PRO A 123 9.57 11.24 -8.81
N VAL A 124 9.53 10.53 -9.94
CA VAL A 124 10.74 10.31 -10.73
C VAL A 124 10.98 11.57 -11.54
N THR A 125 11.98 12.36 -11.15
CA THR A 125 12.46 13.47 -11.96
C THR A 125 13.22 12.90 -13.15
N ASN A 126 12.65 13.05 -14.34
CA ASN A 126 13.40 12.89 -15.60
C ASN A 126 14.28 14.15 -15.78
N GLU A 127 15.27 14.34 -14.92
CA GLU A 127 16.35 15.30 -15.21
C GLU A 127 17.30 14.62 -16.21
N GLY A 128 17.09 14.92 -17.50
CA GLY A 128 18.03 14.59 -18.57
C GLY A 128 17.62 13.42 -19.46
N LYS A 129 16.78 13.71 -20.46
CA LYS A 129 16.96 13.18 -21.81
C LYS A 129 16.97 14.34 -22.79
#